data_AF-A0A929UV66-F1
#
_entry.id   AF-A0A929UV66-F1
#
_cell.length_a   1.000
_cell.length_b   1.000
_cell.length_c   1.000
_cell.angle_alpha   90.00
_cell.angle_beta   90.00
_cell.angle_gamma   90.00
#
_symmetry.space_group_name_H-M   'P 1'
#
loop_
_entity.id
_entity.type
_entity.pdbx_description
1 polymer ?
#
loop_
_entity_poly.entity_id
_entity_poly.type
_entity_poly.pdbx_seq_one_letter_code
_entity_poly.pdbx_strand_id
1 'polypeptide(L)'
;MPTDKQAVVLVLFLIIEVDKVVQFFKQKLTAYHGAKSEDEDFHKEVKNLEAESKANADALAMIDAALANINSELKDIKRDVKVLKDGHQSTLDYRKNREEKDGMRDRMSLGMARSMLIQNYEKCLSKGTYTVDEQEVYHELYEAYIAAGGNGVIKNIMDKIIELPDH
;
A
#
# COMPACT_ATOMS: atom_id res chain seq x y z
N MET A 1 1.23 -88.99 -71.66
CA MET A 1 0.95 -87.59 -72.04
C MET A 1 -0.19 -87.10 -71.17
N PRO A 2 -0.01 -86.04 -70.38
CA PRO A 2 -1.14 -85.42 -69.69
C PRO A 2 -2.11 -84.86 -70.74
N THR A 3 -3.40 -85.19 -70.64
CA THR A 3 -4.45 -84.66 -71.53
C THR A 3 -4.58 -83.15 -71.36
N ASP A 4 -4.94 -82.40 -72.42
CA ASP A 4 -5.04 -80.93 -72.45
C ASP A 4 -5.74 -80.30 -71.23
N LYS A 5 -6.72 -80.99 -70.63
CA LYS A 5 -7.39 -80.54 -69.39
C LYS A 5 -6.46 -80.45 -68.18
N GLN A 6 -5.47 -81.33 -68.04
CA GLN A 6 -4.50 -81.32 -66.93
C GLN A 6 -3.50 -80.16 -67.06
N ALA A 7 -3.09 -79.82 -68.29
CA ALA A 7 -2.22 -78.67 -68.55
C ALA A 7 -2.91 -77.34 -68.20
N VAL A 8 -4.19 -77.20 -68.57
CA VAL A 8 -5.00 -76.02 -68.23
C VAL A 8 -5.15 -75.86 -66.71
N VAL A 9 -5.37 -76.95 -65.98
CA VAL A 9 -5.45 -76.93 -64.50
C VAL A 9 -4.12 -76.50 -63.87
N LEU A 10 -2.99 -76.96 -64.40
CA LEU A 10 -1.67 -76.61 -63.87
C LEU A 10 -1.31 -75.13 -64.11
N VAL A 11 -1.68 -74.60 -65.28
CA VAL A 11 -1.50 -73.19 -65.62
C VAL A 11 -2.40 -72.30 -64.75
N LEU A 12 -3.67 -72.66 -64.56
CA LEU A 12 -4.59 -71.96 -63.66
C LEU A 12 -4.07 -71.96 -62.22
N PHE A 13 -3.52 -73.08 -61.74
CA PHE A 13 -2.92 -73.17 -60.41
C PHE A 13 -1.72 -72.23 -60.26
N LEU A 14 -0.82 -72.18 -61.25
CA LEU A 14 0.31 -71.26 -61.26
C LEU A 14 -0.12 -69.79 -61.28
N ILE A 15 -1.15 -69.44 -62.07
CA ILE A 15 -1.69 -68.07 -62.10
C ILE A 15 -2.25 -67.66 -60.73
N ILE A 16 -2.99 -68.57 -60.07
CA ILE A 16 -3.54 -68.33 -58.73
C ILE A 16 -2.42 -68.14 -57.70
N GLU A 17 -1.36 -68.95 -57.74
CA GLU A 17 -0.22 -68.78 -56.83
C GLU A 17 0.53 -67.47 -57.07
N VAL A 18 0.73 -67.08 -58.34
CA VAL A 18 1.35 -65.79 -58.67
C VAL A 18 0.49 -64.61 -58.20
N ASP A 19 -0.84 -64.67 -58.37
CA ASP A 19 -1.74 -63.62 -57.89
C ASP A 19 -1.70 -63.47 -56.37
N LYS A 20 -1.68 -64.57 -55.60
CA LYS A 20 -1.52 -64.54 -54.14
C LYS A 20 -0.23 -63.82 -53.72
N VAL A 21 0.89 -64.13 -54.40
CA VAL A 21 2.18 -63.48 -54.13
C VAL A 21 2.11 -61.97 -54.44
N VAL A 22 1.49 -61.58 -55.56
CA VAL A 22 1.31 -60.17 -55.92
C VAL A 22 0.44 -59.43 -54.89
N GLN A 23 -0.66 -60.03 -54.44
CA GLN A 23 -1.53 -59.44 -53.41
C GLN A 23 -0.80 -59.29 -52.07
N PHE A 24 0.00 -60.29 -51.67
CA PHE A 24 0.83 -60.22 -50.47
C PHE A 24 1.82 -59.04 -50.53
N PHE A 25 2.52 -58.86 -51.65
CA PHE A 25 3.45 -57.73 -51.81
C PHE A 25 2.74 -56.38 -51.83
N LYS A 26 1.58 -56.26 -52.49
CA LYS A 26 0.77 -55.03 -52.45
C LYS A 26 0.36 -54.67 -51.03
N GLN A 27 -0.12 -55.64 -50.25
CA GLN A 27 -0.49 -55.42 -48.86
C GLN A 27 0.70 -54.95 -48.01
N LYS A 28 1.89 -55.56 -48.20
CA LYS A 28 3.12 -55.15 -47.51
C LYS A 28 3.58 -53.74 -47.91
N LEU A 29 3.49 -53.38 -49.19
CA LEU A 29 3.81 -52.04 -49.69
C LEU A 29 2.88 -50.97 -49.11
N THR A 30 1.57 -51.23 -49.08
CA THR A 30 0.59 -50.30 -48.48
C THR A 30 0.85 -50.11 -46.99
N ALA A 31 1.15 -51.18 -46.24
CA ALA A 31 1.49 -51.09 -44.83
C ALA A 31 2.77 -50.28 -44.57
N TYR A 32 3.80 -50.47 -45.39
CA TYR A 32 5.05 -49.71 -45.28
C TYR A 32 4.84 -48.21 -45.52
N HIS A 33 4.07 -47.84 -46.55
CA HIS A 33 3.76 -46.44 -46.82
C HIS A 33 2.89 -45.80 -45.74
N GLY A 34 1.92 -46.53 -45.18
CA GLY A 34 1.10 -46.07 -44.05
C GLY A 34 1.94 -45.80 -42.80
N ALA A 35 2.83 -46.73 -42.44
CA ALA A 35 3.73 -46.55 -41.29
C ALA A 35 4.67 -45.34 -41.49
N LYS A 36 5.16 -45.12 -42.72
CA LYS A 36 6.00 -43.96 -43.03
C LYS A 36 5.24 -42.63 -42.92
N SER A 37 3.98 -42.57 -43.38
CA SER A 37 3.17 -41.35 -43.22
C SER A 37 2.85 -41.06 -41.76
N GLU A 38 2.57 -42.08 -40.94
CA GLU A 38 2.34 -41.92 -39.51
C GLU A 38 3.59 -41.39 -38.79
N ASP A 39 4.78 -41.86 -39.14
CA ASP A 39 6.06 -41.38 -38.58
C ASP A 39 6.37 -39.92 -38.97
N GLU A 40 6.05 -39.53 -40.22
CA GLU A 40 6.19 -38.14 -40.69
C GLU A 40 5.23 -37.18 -39.97
N ASP A 41 4.00 -37.62 -39.69
CA ASP A 41 3.01 -36.81 -38.97
C ASP A 41 3.35 -36.69 -37.48
N PHE A 42 3.84 -37.78 -36.85
CA PHE A 42 4.37 -37.73 -35.49
C PHE A 42 5.56 -36.77 -35.37
N HIS A 43 6.49 -36.78 -36.33
CA HIS A 43 7.61 -35.84 -36.36
C HIS A 43 7.18 -34.37 -36.46
N LYS A 44 6.12 -34.08 -37.23
CA LYS A 44 5.55 -32.72 -37.29
C LYS A 44 4.93 -32.32 -35.96
N GLU A 45 4.18 -33.22 -35.33
CA GLU A 45 3.55 -32.98 -34.04
C GLU A 45 4.60 -32.69 -32.96
N VAL A 46 5.68 -33.49 -32.90
CA VAL A 46 6.80 -33.26 -31.97
C VAL A 46 7.44 -31.89 -32.20
N LYS A 47 7.70 -31.50 -33.46
CA LYS A 47 8.26 -30.16 -33.75
C LYS A 47 7.34 -29.02 -33.32
N ASN A 48 6.04 -29.18 -33.49
CA ASN A 48 5.07 -28.18 -33.04
C ASN A 48 5.07 -28.08 -31.51
N LEU A 49 5.07 -29.21 -30.80
CA LEU A 49 5.16 -29.24 -29.33
C LEU A 49 6.48 -28.66 -28.81
N GLU A 50 7.60 -28.90 -29.48
CA GLU A 50 8.88 -28.27 -29.15
C GLU A 50 8.83 -26.74 -29.32
N ALA A 51 8.21 -26.26 -30.40
CA ALA A 51 8.03 -24.83 -30.63
C ALA A 51 7.12 -24.18 -29.57
N GLU A 52 6.00 -24.84 -29.23
CA GLU A 52 5.10 -24.40 -28.15
C GLU A 52 5.81 -24.40 -26.78
N SER A 53 6.56 -25.46 -26.48
CA SER A 53 7.33 -25.56 -25.23
C SER A 53 8.36 -24.43 -25.13
N LYS A 54 9.02 -24.07 -26.24
CA LYS A 54 9.96 -22.95 -26.27
C LYS A 54 9.27 -21.61 -26.05
N ALA A 55 8.16 -21.37 -26.74
CA ALA A 55 7.38 -20.14 -26.56
C ALA A 55 6.88 -19.99 -25.11
N ASN A 56 6.47 -21.09 -24.49
CA ASN A 56 6.07 -21.11 -23.07
C ASN A 56 7.25 -20.81 -22.15
N ALA A 57 8.44 -21.35 -22.42
CA ALA A 57 9.64 -21.05 -21.63
C ALA A 57 10.02 -19.56 -21.73
N ASP A 58 9.94 -18.97 -22.93
CA ASP A 58 10.21 -17.54 -23.14
C ASP A 58 9.18 -16.68 -22.39
N ALA A 59 7.89 -17.05 -22.43
CA ALA A 59 6.83 -16.37 -21.68
C ALA A 59 7.06 -16.43 -20.16
N LEU A 60 7.48 -17.58 -19.62
CA LEU A 60 7.84 -17.72 -18.21
C LEU A 60 9.00 -16.80 -17.82
N ALA A 61 10.04 -16.71 -18.65
CA ALA A 61 11.17 -15.82 -18.40
C ALA A 61 10.73 -14.34 -18.37
N MET A 62 9.79 -13.93 -19.23
CA MET A 62 9.22 -12.57 -19.19
C MET A 62 8.42 -12.32 -17.92
N ILE A 63 7.64 -13.30 -17.45
CA ILE A 63 6.88 -13.22 -16.20
C ILE A 63 7.84 -13.07 -15.01
N ASP A 64 8.91 -13.86 -14.96
CA ASP A 64 9.91 -13.77 -13.90
C ASP A 64 10.60 -12.40 -13.86
N ALA A 65 10.94 -11.84 -15.02
CA ALA A 65 11.48 -10.50 -15.12
C ALA A 65 10.50 -9.42 -14.62
N ALA A 66 9.21 -9.55 -14.98
CA ALA A 66 8.17 -8.65 -14.50
C ALA A 66 7.98 -8.75 -12.98
N LEU A 67 8.00 -9.97 -12.42
CA LEU A 67 7.92 -10.20 -10.97
C LEU A 67 9.11 -9.60 -10.24
N ALA A 68 10.32 -9.71 -10.80
CA ALA A 68 11.52 -9.07 -10.24
C ALA A 68 11.38 -7.54 -10.19
N ASN A 69 10.84 -6.93 -11.26
CA ASN A 69 10.59 -5.49 -11.29
C ASN A 69 9.54 -5.06 -10.25
N ILE A 70 8.40 -5.75 -10.19
CA ILE A 70 7.33 -5.49 -9.21
C ILE A 70 7.86 -5.57 -7.78
N ASN A 71 8.70 -6.57 -7.49
CA ASN A 71 9.30 -6.73 -6.16
C ASN A 71 10.25 -5.57 -5.81
N SER A 72 10.96 -5.02 -6.79
CA SER A 72 11.79 -3.83 -6.58
C SER A 72 10.93 -2.60 -6.26
N GLU A 73 9.88 -2.35 -7.06
CA GLU A 73 8.95 -1.24 -6.84
C GLU A 73 8.25 -1.32 -5.48
N LEU A 74 7.81 -2.52 -5.07
CA LEU A 74 7.21 -2.75 -3.75
C LEU A 74 8.17 -2.43 -2.60
N LYS A 75 9.47 -2.70 -2.77
CA LYS A 75 10.48 -2.37 -1.78
C LYS A 75 10.66 -0.86 -1.62
N ASP A 76 10.60 -0.12 -2.73
CA ASP A 76 10.70 1.33 -2.72
C ASP A 76 9.44 1.98 -2.13
N ILE A 77 8.25 1.53 -2.53
CA ILE A 77 6.98 1.97 -1.92
C ILE A 77 6.97 1.74 -0.41
N LYS A 78 7.47 0.58 0.06
CA LYS A 78 7.58 0.29 1.50
C LYS A 78 8.49 1.27 2.22
N ARG A 79 9.57 1.73 1.57
CA ARG A 79 10.47 2.75 2.11
C ARG A 79 9.75 4.10 2.22
N ASP A 80 9.05 4.50 1.17
CA ASP A 80 8.35 5.79 1.12
C ASP A 80 7.22 5.87 2.15
N VAL A 81 6.44 4.79 2.30
CA VAL A 81 5.41 4.67 3.35
C VAL A 81 6.01 4.86 4.74
N LYS A 82 7.20 4.31 4.99
CA LYS A 82 7.89 4.50 6.27
C LYS A 82 8.26 5.97 6.49
N VAL A 83 8.86 6.62 5.49
CA VAL A 83 9.25 8.05 5.57
C VAL A 83 8.02 8.93 5.82
N LEU A 84 6.92 8.68 5.12
CA LEU A 84 5.66 9.41 5.32
C LEU A 84 5.09 9.22 6.72
N LYS A 85 5.13 7.99 7.24
CA LYS A 85 4.67 7.70 8.60
C LYS A 85 5.53 8.43 9.65
N ASP A 86 6.84 8.38 9.50
CA ASP A 86 7.77 9.03 10.43
C ASP A 86 7.62 10.56 10.37
N GLY A 87 7.47 11.13 9.17
CA GLY A 87 7.20 12.56 8.96
C GLY A 87 5.86 13.02 9.54
N HIS A 88 4.81 12.20 9.40
CA HIS A 88 3.50 12.48 10.02
C HIS A 88 3.60 12.50 11.54
N GLN A 89 4.28 11.51 12.13
CA GLN A 89 4.48 11.47 13.58
C GLN A 89 5.24 12.70 14.10
N SER A 90 6.33 13.08 13.42
CA SER A 90 7.10 14.29 13.74
C SER A 90 6.23 15.55 13.71
N THR A 91 5.32 15.64 12.73
CA THR A 91 4.38 16.78 12.62
C THR A 91 3.38 16.82 13.78
N LEU A 92 2.85 15.66 14.19
CA LEU A 92 1.97 15.56 15.35
C LEU A 92 2.69 15.93 16.64
N ASP A 93 3.92 15.45 16.82
CA ASP A 93 4.75 15.75 17.99
C ASP A 93 5.07 17.25 18.06
N TYR A 94 5.42 17.87 16.93
CA TYR A 94 5.63 19.31 16.85
C TYR A 94 4.39 20.10 17.25
N ARG A 95 3.21 19.72 16.73
CA ARG A 95 1.94 20.36 17.07
C ARG A 95 1.63 20.25 18.55
N LYS A 96 1.74 19.04 19.11
CA LYS A 96 1.49 18.79 20.53
C LYS A 96 2.43 19.62 21.42
N ASN A 97 3.73 19.63 21.11
CA ASN A 97 4.71 20.43 21.85
C ASN A 97 4.43 21.93 21.75
N ARG A 98 3.93 22.41 20.60
CA ARG A 98 3.52 23.80 20.43
C ARG A 98 2.27 24.12 21.26
N GLU A 99 1.24 23.30 21.18
CA GLU A 99 0.01 23.45 21.97
C GLU A 99 0.31 23.41 23.48
N GLU A 100 1.22 22.54 23.92
CA GLU A 100 1.69 22.50 25.32
C GLU A 100 2.44 23.78 25.73
N LYS A 101 3.32 24.30 24.87
CA LYS A 101 4.04 25.56 25.11
C LYS A 101 3.10 26.76 25.16
N ASP A 102 2.16 26.84 24.23
CA ASP A 102 1.18 27.91 24.18
C ASP A 102 0.30 27.85 25.45
N GLY A 103 -0.20 26.68 25.83
CA GLY A 103 -0.95 26.50 27.08
C GLY A 103 -0.12 26.75 28.35
N MET A 104 1.20 26.52 28.34
CA MET A 104 2.08 26.93 29.45
C MET A 104 2.24 28.45 29.51
N ARG A 105 2.44 29.10 28.36
CA ARG A 105 2.55 30.55 28.25
C ARG A 105 1.28 31.23 28.76
N ASP A 106 0.11 30.75 28.36
CA ASP A 106 -1.18 31.28 28.79
C ASP A 106 -1.36 31.15 30.32
N ARG A 107 -1.02 29.98 30.89
CA ARG A 107 -1.04 29.77 32.35
C ARG A 107 -0.06 30.68 33.09
N MET A 108 1.14 30.89 32.55
CA MET A 108 2.13 31.80 33.13
C MET A 108 1.65 33.25 33.09
N SER A 109 1.09 33.69 31.97
CA SER A 109 0.48 35.02 31.82
C SER A 109 -0.68 35.23 32.80
N LEU A 110 -1.58 34.25 32.95
CA LEU A 110 -2.64 34.26 33.96
C LEU A 110 -2.08 34.33 35.40
N GLY A 111 -1.02 33.57 35.68
CA GLY A 111 -0.32 33.59 36.97
C GLY A 111 0.29 34.96 37.29
N MET A 112 0.93 35.61 36.29
CA MET A 112 1.47 36.96 36.44
C MET A 112 0.38 38.00 36.67
N ALA A 113 -0.70 37.98 35.87
CA ALA A 113 -1.83 38.87 36.05
C ALA A 113 -2.42 38.75 37.47
N ARG A 114 -2.59 37.51 37.96
CA ARG A 114 -3.00 37.26 39.35
C ARG A 114 -2.04 37.87 40.37
N SER A 115 -0.73 37.69 40.19
CA SER A 115 0.27 38.27 41.10
C SER A 115 0.25 39.81 41.09
N MET A 116 0.10 40.44 39.94
CA MET A 116 -0.01 41.90 39.83
C MET A 116 -1.25 42.44 40.54
N LEU A 117 -2.40 41.77 40.39
CA LEU A 117 -3.63 42.12 41.10
C LEU A 117 -3.47 42.00 42.63
N ILE A 118 -2.76 40.99 43.13
CA ILE A 118 -2.48 40.86 44.57
C ILE A 118 -1.52 41.96 45.04
N GLN A 119 -0.46 42.23 44.30
CA GLN A 119 0.52 43.27 44.66
C GLN A 119 -0.09 44.67 44.69
N ASN A 120 -0.93 45.00 43.71
CA ASN A 120 -1.63 46.29 43.70
C ASN A 120 -2.57 46.42 44.90
N TYR A 121 -3.27 45.34 45.28
CA TYR A 121 -4.10 45.33 46.47
C TYR A 121 -3.31 45.56 47.76
N GLU A 122 -2.23 44.82 47.96
CA GLU A 122 -1.36 44.95 49.15
C GLU A 122 -0.78 46.36 49.26
N LYS A 123 -0.35 46.93 48.13
CA LYS A 123 0.15 48.31 48.06
C LYS A 123 -0.91 49.30 48.52
N CYS A 124 -2.14 49.18 48.07
CA CYS A 124 -3.18 50.15 48.43
C CYS A 124 -3.72 49.96 49.84
N LEU A 125 -3.81 48.71 50.33
CA LEU A 125 -4.03 48.48 51.76
C LEU A 125 -2.98 49.15 52.64
N SER A 126 -1.71 49.13 52.22
CA SER A 126 -0.63 49.79 52.96
C SER A 126 -0.73 51.32 52.94
N LYS A 127 -1.26 51.91 51.87
CA LYS A 127 -1.49 53.35 51.73
C LYS A 127 -2.76 53.80 52.47
N GLY A 128 -3.76 52.93 52.56
CA GLY A 128 -5.07 53.21 53.17
C GLY A 128 -6.04 53.96 52.26
N THR A 129 -5.66 54.26 51.01
CA THR A 129 -6.49 54.99 50.02
C THR A 129 -6.25 54.44 48.61
N TYR A 130 -7.16 54.78 47.69
CA TYR A 130 -7.03 54.56 46.25
C TYR A 130 -7.34 55.87 45.51
N THR A 131 -6.61 56.19 44.43
CA THR A 131 -7.11 57.21 43.48
C THR A 131 -8.14 56.60 42.52
N VAL A 132 -8.97 57.45 41.92
CA VAL A 132 -9.91 57.06 40.85
C VAL A 132 -9.16 56.35 39.71
N ASP A 133 -8.03 56.91 39.26
CA ASP A 133 -7.20 56.32 38.19
C ASP A 133 -6.64 54.95 38.59
N GLU A 134 -6.19 54.78 39.85
CA GLU A 134 -5.68 53.50 40.34
C GLU A 134 -6.79 52.43 40.40
N GLN A 135 -8.03 52.83 40.73
CA GLN A 135 -9.19 51.93 40.73
C GLN A 135 -9.57 51.48 39.31
N GLU A 136 -9.58 52.41 38.35
CA GLU A 136 -9.89 52.10 36.95
C GLU A 136 -8.89 51.10 36.35
N VAL A 137 -7.59 51.36 36.53
CA VAL A 137 -6.52 50.45 36.09
C VAL A 137 -6.65 49.08 36.75
N TYR A 138 -6.98 49.03 38.05
CA TYR A 138 -7.17 47.77 38.75
C TYR A 138 -8.39 46.99 38.22
N HIS A 139 -9.49 47.69 37.91
CA HIS A 139 -10.69 47.10 37.34
C HIS A 139 -10.44 46.54 35.94
N GLU A 140 -9.76 47.28 35.06
CA GLU A 140 -9.38 46.80 33.73
C GLU A 140 -8.51 45.52 33.81
N LEU A 141 -7.52 45.51 34.71
CA LEU A 141 -6.68 44.33 34.96
C LEU A 141 -7.49 43.13 35.45
N TYR A 142 -8.48 43.36 36.32
CA TYR A 142 -9.35 42.30 36.84
C TYR A 142 -10.27 41.73 35.75
N GLU A 143 -10.91 42.59 34.95
CA GLU A 143 -11.76 42.16 33.84
C GLU A 143 -10.95 41.37 32.79
N ALA A 144 -9.74 41.84 32.46
CA ALA A 144 -8.84 41.11 31.58
C ALA A 144 -8.45 39.72 32.14
N TYR A 145 -8.21 39.63 33.45
CA TYR A 145 -7.90 38.36 34.12
C TYR A 145 -9.08 37.37 34.08
N ILE A 146 -10.31 37.84 34.33
CA ILE A 146 -11.52 36.99 34.24
C ILE A 146 -11.80 36.57 32.81
N ALA A 147 -11.71 37.50 31.84
CA ALA A 147 -11.89 37.21 30.42
C ALA A 147 -10.88 36.16 29.90
N ALA A 148 -9.67 36.13 30.45
CA ALA A 148 -8.65 35.14 30.15
C ALA A 148 -8.87 33.76 30.85
N GLY A 149 -9.97 33.57 31.60
CA GLY A 149 -10.29 32.32 32.28
C GLY A 149 -9.79 32.21 33.72
N GLY A 150 -9.51 33.35 34.37
CA GLY A 150 -9.18 33.42 35.79
C GLY A 150 -10.26 32.80 36.69
N ASN A 151 -9.86 32.08 37.73
CA ASN A 151 -10.77 31.27 38.57
C ASN A 151 -11.59 32.07 39.60
N GLY A 152 -11.67 33.40 39.47
CA GLY A 152 -12.46 34.26 40.34
C GLY A 152 -11.96 34.41 41.79
N VAL A 153 -10.82 33.81 42.16
CA VAL A 153 -10.28 33.88 43.54
C VAL A 153 -9.97 35.32 43.99
N ILE A 154 -9.72 36.21 43.03
CA ILE A 154 -9.41 37.63 43.28
C ILE A 154 -10.69 38.47 43.49
N LYS A 155 -11.88 37.91 43.26
CA LYS A 155 -13.15 38.66 43.34
C LYS A 155 -13.36 39.34 44.71
N ASN A 156 -13.09 38.62 45.80
CA ASN A 156 -13.18 39.17 47.16
C ASN A 156 -12.16 40.27 47.45
N ILE A 157 -11.05 40.32 46.70
CA ILE A 157 -10.07 41.41 46.81
C ILE A 157 -10.64 42.66 46.13
N MET A 158 -11.28 42.48 44.97
CA MET A 158 -11.84 43.58 44.21
C MET A 158 -12.98 44.28 44.95
N ASP A 159 -13.88 43.52 45.57
CA ASP A 159 -14.97 44.07 46.39
C ASP A 159 -14.42 44.94 47.55
N LYS A 160 -13.32 44.51 48.18
CA LYS A 160 -12.66 45.25 49.28
C LYS A 160 -11.93 46.50 48.82
N ILE A 161 -11.49 46.57 47.56
CA ILE A 161 -10.83 47.75 47.00
C ILE A 161 -11.85 48.86 46.74
N ILE A 162 -13.03 48.50 46.26
CA ILE A 162 -14.14 49.44 46.01
C ILE A 162 -14.59 50.12 47.31
N GLU A 163 -14.42 49.45 48.45
CA GLU A 163 -14.75 49.98 49.78
C GLU A 163 -13.69 50.93 50.37
N LEU A 164 -12.51 51.08 49.74
CA LEU A 164 -11.47 51.98 50.24
C LEU A 164 -11.80 53.45 49.92
N PRO A 165 -11.43 54.40 50.81
CA PRO A 165 -11.65 55.81 50.58
C PRO A 165 -10.88 56.32 49.36
N ASP A 166 -11.51 57.20 48.60
CA ASP A 166 -10.85 58.02 47.60
C ASP A 166 -10.03 59.14 48.27
N HIS A 167 -8.90 59.49 47.65
CA HIS A 167 -8.13 60.68 48.03
C HIS A 167 -7.76 61.51 46.81
#